data_AF-B1Y9C0-F1
#
_entry.id   AF-B1Y9C0-F1
#
_cell.length_a   1.000
_cell.length_b   1.000
_cell.length_c   1.000
_cell.angle_alpha   90.00
_cell.angle_beta   90.00
_cell.angle_gamma   90.00
#
_symmetry.space_group_name_H-M   'P 1'
#
loop_
_entity.id
_entity.type
_entity.pdbx_description
1 polymer ?
#
loop_
_entity_poly.entity_id
_entity_poly.type
_entity_poly.pdbx_seq_one_letter_code
_entity_poly.pdbx_strand_id
1 'polypeptide(L)' 'MDEKKRQNVEDVLRRLPVEYTEEEGEIVVKVGKGRRLPESQFRETITELKKMGFKFDPESKTWRKRA' A
#
# COMPACT_ATOMS: atom_id res chain seq x y z
N MET A 1 5.66 -20.13 1.83
CA MET A 1 4.50 -19.61 1.10
C MET A 1 4.51 -18.11 1.37
N ASP A 2 4.62 -17.14 0.45
CA ASP A 2 4.04 -17.01 -0.88
C ASP A 2 4.87 -15.97 -1.72
N GLU A 3 5.99 -16.36 -2.33
CA GLU A 3 6.77 -15.44 -3.17
C GLU A 3 5.95 -14.89 -4.37
N LYS A 4 5.00 -15.70 -4.86
CA LYS A 4 4.02 -15.33 -5.89
C LYS A 4 3.03 -14.24 -5.45
N LYS A 5 2.65 -14.19 -4.16
CA LYS A 5 1.75 -13.13 -3.66
C LYS A 5 2.47 -11.80 -3.50
N ARG A 6 3.75 -11.80 -3.14
CA ARG A 6 4.54 -10.55 -3.00
C ARG A 6 4.69 -9.83 -4.34
N GLN A 7 5.05 -10.54 -5.40
CA GLN A 7 5.15 -9.95 -6.74
C GLN A 7 3.82 -9.35 -7.23
N ASN A 8 2.70 -9.98 -6.91
CA ASN A 8 1.37 -9.46 -7.29
C ASN A 8 1.03 -8.17 -6.55
N VAL A 9 1.44 -8.05 -5.29
CA VAL A 9 1.24 -6.83 -4.48
C VAL A 9 2.05 -5.67 -5.04
N GLU A 10 3.33 -5.86 -5.33
CA GLU A 10 4.19 -4.80 -5.88
C GLU A 10 3.69 -4.30 -7.25
N ASP A 11 3.21 -5.21 -8.12
CA ASP A 11 2.64 -4.84 -9.41
C ASP A 11 1.38 -3.97 -9.26
N VAL A 12 0.48 -4.34 -8.34
CA VAL A 12 -0.73 -3.56 -8.04
C VAL A 12 -0.37 -2.20 -7.44
N LEU A 13 0.55 -2.16 -6.47
CA LEU A 13 1.01 -0.90 -5.85
C LEU A 13 1.62 0.06 -6.87
N ARG A 14 2.37 -0.44 -7.85
CA ARG A 14 2.92 0.38 -8.95
C ARG A 14 1.84 1.02 -9.83
N ARG A 15 0.68 0.37 -9.95
CA ARG A 15 -0.48 0.85 -10.74
C ARG A 15 -1.38 1.79 -9.95
N LEU A 16 -1.29 1.75 -8.62
CA LEU A 16 -2.04 2.62 -7.73
C LEU A 16 -1.33 3.97 -7.50
N PRO A 17 -2.06 5.03 -7.14
CA PRO A 17 -1.48 6.33 -6.82
C PRO A 17 -0.87 6.36 -5.40
N VAL A 18 0.00 5.39 -5.13
CA VAL A 18 0.67 5.23 -3.84
C VAL A 18 2.18 5.34 -4.02
N GLU A 19 2.86 5.75 -2.96
CA GLU A 19 4.29 5.53 -2.80
C GLU A 19 4.46 4.31 -1.92
N TYR A 20 5.37 3.41 -2.26
CA TYR A 20 5.75 2.35 -1.35
C TYR A 20 7.26 2.29 -1.21
N THR A 21 7.70 1.96 -0.01
CA THR A 21 9.10 1.83 0.39
C THR A 21 9.23 0.50 1.13
N GLU A 22 10.37 -0.16 0.96
CA GLU A 22 10.70 -1.35 1.73
C GLU A 22 11.64 -0.93 2.86
N GLU A 23 11.23 -1.17 4.11
CA GLU A 23 12.02 -0.86 5.30
C GLU A 23 12.14 -2.13 6.16
N GLU A 24 13.36 -2.59 6.42
CA GLU A 24 13.64 -3.76 7.28
C GLU A 24 12.88 -5.05 6.92
N GLY A 25 12.52 -5.22 5.64
CA GLY A 25 11.71 -6.36 5.16
C GLY A 25 10.20 -6.19 5.32
N GLU A 26 9.74 -4.97 5.60
CA GLU A 26 8.34 -4.57 5.60
C GLU A 26 8.03 -3.63 4.44
N ILE A 27 6.90 -3.84 3.77
CA ILE A 27 6.41 -2.94 2.73
C ILE A 27 5.59 -1.85 3.41
N VAL A 28 6.07 -0.61 3.33
CA VAL A 28 5.43 0.60 3.84
C VAL A 28 4.84 1.37 2.66
N VAL A 29 3.54 1.63 2.67
CA VAL A 29 2.82 2.26 1.55
C VAL A 29 2.17 3.55 2.03
N LYS A 30 2.44 4.66 1.34
CA LYS A 30 1.83 5.96 1.57
C LYS A 30 0.87 6.30 0.44
N VAL A 31 -0.40 6.49 0.80
CA VAL A 31 -1.43 6.84 -0.19
C VAL A 31 -1.34 8.33 -0.51
N GLY A 32 -1.26 8.67 -1.80
CA GLY A 32 -1.41 10.05 -2.27
C GLY A 32 -0.19 10.73 -2.87
N LYS A 33 1.02 10.16 -2.89
CA LYS A 33 2.20 10.80 -3.54
C LYS A 33 2.41 12.29 -3.16
N GLY A 34 2.11 12.67 -1.92
CA GLY A 34 2.13 14.07 -1.46
C GLY A 34 1.05 15.00 -2.07
N ARG A 35 0.07 14.46 -2.80
CA ARG A 35 -1.08 15.15 -3.38
C ARG A 35 -2.39 14.61 -2.79
N ARG A 36 -3.41 15.47 -2.75
CA ARG A 36 -4.74 15.09 -2.30
C ARG A 36 -5.43 14.32 -3.43
N LEU A 37 -5.57 13.00 -3.25
CA LEU A 37 -6.30 12.18 -4.21
C LEU A 37 -7.80 12.47 -4.15
N PRO A 38 -8.52 12.31 -5.27
CA PRO A 38 -9.97 12.27 -5.28
C PRO A 38 -10.48 11.24 -4.28
N GLU A 39 -11.56 11.55 -3.58
CA GLU A 39 -12.07 10.69 -2.51
C GLU A 39 -12.42 9.27 -3.01
N SER A 40 -12.95 9.14 -4.23
CA SER A 40 -13.18 7.85 -4.88
C SER A 40 -11.89 7.05 -5.00
N GLN A 41 -10.86 7.66 -5.59
CA GLN A 41 -9.58 7.01 -5.86
C GLN A 41 -8.85 6.65 -4.55
N PHE A 42 -8.95 7.52 -3.54
CA PHE A 42 -8.45 7.23 -2.21
C PHE A 42 -9.15 6.01 -1.61
N ARG A 43 -10.47 5.99 -1.56
CA ARG A 43 -11.26 4.86 -1.01
C ARG A 43 -10.97 3.55 -1.74
N GLU A 44 -10.86 3.57 -3.06
CA GLU A 44 -10.49 2.40 -3.87
C GLU A 44 -9.09 1.88 -3.51
N THR A 45 -8.11 2.79 -3.45
CA THR A 45 -6.73 2.45 -3.05
C THR A 45 -6.69 1.84 -1.64
N ILE A 46 -7.39 2.45 -0.68
CA ILE A 46 -7.48 1.95 0.70
C ILE A 46 -8.13 0.56 0.74
N THR A 47 -9.15 0.33 -0.07
CA THR A 47 -9.85 -0.96 -0.16
C THR A 47 -8.95 -2.04 -0.72
N GLU A 48 -8.19 -1.74 -1.78
CA GLU A 48 -7.17 -2.62 -2.36
C GLU A 48 -6.08 -2.96 -1.33
N LEU A 49 -5.55 -1.97 -0.62
CA LEU A 49 -4.55 -2.19 0.44
C LEU A 49 -5.06 -3.10 1.55
N LYS A 50 -6.30 -2.89 2.01
CA LYS A 50 -6.95 -3.80 2.98
C LYS A 50 -7.09 -5.22 2.43
N LYS A 51 -7.54 -5.39 1.18
CA LYS A 51 -7.67 -6.70 0.52
C LYS A 51 -6.32 -7.42 0.41
N MET A 52 -5.27 -6.67 0.14
CA MET A 52 -3.90 -7.18 0.09
C MET A 52 -3.33 -7.53 1.47
N GLY A 53 -4.01 -7.17 2.56
CA GLY A 53 -3.57 -7.45 3.92
C GLY A 53 -2.60 -6.41 4.51
N PHE A 54 -2.52 -5.22 3.91
CA PHE A 54 -1.84 -4.10 4.55
C PHE A 54 -2.64 -3.62 5.76
N LYS A 55 -1.93 -3.21 6.80
CA LYS A 55 -2.50 -2.58 8.00
C LYS A 55 -2.21 -1.10 7.98
N PHE A 56 -3.23 -0.29 8.22
CA PHE A 56 -3.05 1.14 8.36
C PHE A 56 -2.41 1.47 9.71
N ASP A 57 -1.30 2.19 9.64
CA ASP A 57 -0.56 2.75 10.76
C ASP A 57 -0.98 4.23 10.92
N PRO A 58 -1.78 4.57 11.96
CA PRO A 58 -2.29 5.92 12.15
C PRO A 58 -1.21 6.91 12.59
N GLU A 59 -0.12 6.44 13.21
CA GLU A 59 1.00 7.27 13.65
C GLU A 59 1.76 7.84 12.45
N SER A 60 2.16 6.97 11.52
CA SER A 60 2.93 7.34 10.33
C SER A 60 2.04 7.73 9.15
N LYS A 61 0.72 7.50 9.25
CA LYS A 61 -0.25 7.63 8.15
C LYS A 61 0.14 6.79 6.94
N THR A 62 0.70 5.61 7.18
CA THR A 62 1.18 4.67 6.16
C THR A 62 0.50 3.33 6.32
N TRP A 63 0.52 2.51 5.28
CA TRP A 63 0.00 1.17 5.24
C TRP A 63 1.17 0.21 5.27
N ARG A 64 1.29 -0.60 6.32
CA ARG A 64 2.41 -1.50 6.52
C ARG A 64 1.99 -2.95 6.32
N LYS A 65 2.85 -3.73 5.69
CA LYS A 65 2.67 -5.18 5.57
C LYS A 65 4.01 -5.86 5.76
N ARG A 66 4.04 -6.78 6.72
CA ARG A 66 5.16 -7.69 6.92
C ARG A 66 5.21 -8.65 5.73
N ALA A 67 6.34 -8.67 5.01
CA ALA A 67 6.52 -9.48 3.82
C ALA A 67 6.59 -10.97 4.16
#